data_AF-A0A9R0TJ74-F1
#
_entry.id   AF-A0A9R0TJ74-F1
#
_cell.length_a   1.000
_cell.length_b   1.000
_cell.length_c   1.000
_cell.angle_alpha   90.00
_cell.angle_beta   90.00
_cell.angle_gamma   90.00
#
_symmetry.space_group_name_H-M   'P 1'
#
loop_
_entity.id
_entity.type
_entity.pdbx_description
1 polymer ?
#
loop_
_entity_poly.entity_id
_entity_poly.type
_entity_poly.pdbx_seq_one_letter_code
_entity_poly.pdbx_strand_id
1 'polypeptide(L)'
;MESDVDATMLACLAFSCPNMQSLEISMADSAVNRMTGDELTRFISEKKSLTVLKVDRCSGLGFLNINSTSLSTLWLSDLSSITKYVINCPNLSELSLIFSQQDNDSTDLISMMDSLGRTCLNLRKLHISSIHLCNEAVFALGSANLRGLCMLSLLLGKKITDAAVASIVRSFTSLELLDLSGSCITDNGLGMISKAFPDTLTRLLLAMCPNITSCGVQVAAVQLPLLQLMDCGKSLCANVQPEAPRSYFGDLNGGIRFCSKLQVTRKQQPTYQKLIIKHANLKKLSLWGCSAIDALYVNCPELSDLNLNSCINLNPGVTSSFLFGTELDASSVSKLING
;
A
#
# COMPACT_ATOMS: atom_id res chain seq x y z
N MET A 1 23.34 -19.86 19.21
CA MET A 1 24.12 -18.72 18.66
C MET A 1 23.20 -18.03 17.68
N GLU A 2 22.68 -16.87 18.06
CA GLU A 2 22.04 -15.97 17.11
C GLU A 2 23.18 -15.43 16.25
N SER A 3 23.20 -15.81 14.96
CA SER A 3 24.25 -15.36 14.05
C SER A 3 23.82 -14.04 13.44
N ASP A 4 24.48 -12.96 13.84
CA ASP A 4 24.42 -11.68 13.13
C ASP A 4 24.77 -11.89 11.64
N VAL A 5 24.16 -11.07 10.78
CA VAL A 5 24.49 -11.05 9.35
C VAL A 5 25.55 -9.99 9.14
N ASP A 6 26.71 -10.38 8.63
CA ASP A 6 27.83 -9.48 8.39
C ASP A 6 28.53 -9.73 7.04
N ALA A 7 29.56 -8.93 6.77
CA ALA A 7 30.39 -9.06 5.58
C ALA A 7 30.99 -10.46 5.40
N THR A 8 31.37 -11.11 6.50
CA THR A 8 32.01 -12.42 6.51
C THR A 8 31.03 -13.48 6.04
N MET A 9 29.79 -13.46 6.56
CA MET A 9 28.73 -14.37 6.15
C MET A 9 28.43 -14.25 4.65
N LEU A 10 28.29 -13.03 4.13
CA LEU A 10 28.06 -12.80 2.71
C LEU A 10 29.23 -13.31 1.85
N ALA A 11 30.48 -13.06 2.27
CA ALA A 11 31.66 -13.56 1.56
C ALA A 11 31.73 -15.10 1.57
N CYS A 12 31.40 -15.73 2.70
CA CYS A 12 31.34 -17.19 2.80
C CYS A 12 30.26 -17.79 1.90
N LEU A 13 29.06 -17.19 1.84
CA LEU A 13 28.01 -17.58 0.90
C LEU A 13 28.44 -17.34 -0.54
N ALA A 14 29.16 -16.24 -0.78
CA ALA A 14 29.66 -15.91 -2.09
C ALA A 14 30.64 -16.96 -2.61
N PHE A 15 31.55 -17.43 -1.76
CA PHE A 15 32.50 -18.45 -2.10
C PHE A 15 31.88 -19.86 -2.21
N SER A 16 31.07 -20.24 -1.21
CA SER A 16 30.59 -21.63 -1.07
C SER A 16 29.45 -21.97 -2.03
N CYS A 17 28.66 -20.97 -2.44
CA CYS A 17 27.45 -21.18 -3.24
C CYS A 17 27.53 -20.40 -4.58
N PRO A 18 28.42 -20.76 -5.53
CA PRO A 18 28.67 -19.97 -6.75
C PRO A 18 27.43 -19.83 -7.65
N ASN A 19 26.57 -20.84 -7.71
CA ASN A 19 25.38 -20.89 -8.57
C ASN A 19 24.07 -20.52 -7.85
N MET A 20 24.15 -19.86 -6.69
CA MET A 20 22.97 -19.51 -5.90
C MET A 20 22.02 -18.60 -6.69
N GLN A 21 20.75 -19.02 -6.78
CA GLN A 21 19.69 -18.28 -7.47
C GLN A 21 18.79 -17.48 -6.51
N SER A 22 18.62 -17.97 -5.28
CA SER A 22 17.78 -17.32 -4.27
C SER A 22 18.52 -17.23 -2.95
N LEU A 23 18.51 -16.04 -2.36
CA LEU A 23 18.95 -15.81 -0.98
C LEU A 23 17.86 -15.02 -0.25
N GLU A 24 17.38 -15.59 0.84
CA GLU A 24 16.44 -14.97 1.76
C GLU A 24 17.06 -14.96 3.16
N ILE A 25 17.27 -13.77 3.70
CA ILE A 25 17.82 -13.54 5.03
C ILE A 25 16.71 -12.92 5.87
N SER A 26 16.08 -13.76 6.68
CA SER A 26 15.11 -13.35 7.69
C SER A 26 15.75 -13.39 9.07
N MET A 27 15.47 -12.37 9.89
CA MET A 27 16.15 -12.19 11.16
C MET A 27 15.20 -12.37 12.34
N ALA A 28 15.63 -13.17 13.32
CA ALA A 28 14.98 -13.21 14.63
C ALA A 28 15.08 -11.85 15.34
N ASP A 29 14.23 -11.60 16.35
CA ASP A 29 14.07 -10.28 16.97
C ASP A 29 15.35 -9.70 17.59
N SER A 30 16.27 -10.55 18.02
CA SER A 30 17.55 -10.23 18.66
C SER A 30 18.73 -10.12 17.68
N ALA A 31 18.61 -10.64 16.46
CA ALA A 31 19.70 -10.68 15.51
C ALA A 31 19.88 -9.32 14.79
N VAL A 32 21.13 -8.91 14.56
CA VAL A 32 21.45 -7.63 13.92
C VAL A 32 22.04 -7.85 12.52
N ASN A 33 21.53 -7.10 11.54
CA ASN A 33 22.16 -6.99 10.24
C ASN A 33 23.20 -5.88 10.26
N ARG A 34 24.47 -6.25 10.08
CA ARG A 34 25.61 -5.32 10.04
C ARG A 34 26.10 -5.06 8.62
N MET A 35 25.37 -5.53 7.62
CA MET A 35 25.68 -5.32 6.21
C MET A 35 25.54 -3.85 5.84
N THR A 36 26.54 -3.33 5.13
CA THR A 36 26.53 -2.00 4.54
C THR A 36 26.19 -2.07 3.04
N GLY A 37 25.96 -0.90 2.43
CA GLY A 37 25.71 -0.79 1.00
C GLY A 37 26.86 -1.36 0.14
N ASP A 38 28.11 -1.27 0.62
CA ASP A 38 29.29 -1.77 -0.10
C ASP A 38 29.28 -3.30 -0.18
N GLU A 39 29.02 -3.99 0.94
CA GLU A 39 28.97 -5.45 0.93
C GLU A 39 27.79 -5.98 0.11
N LEU A 40 26.62 -5.36 0.21
CA LEU A 40 25.46 -5.73 -0.59
C LEU A 40 25.73 -5.55 -2.09
N THR A 41 26.29 -4.40 -2.48
CA THR A 41 26.66 -4.08 -3.86
C THR A 41 27.65 -5.12 -4.41
N ARG A 42 28.71 -5.39 -3.65
CA ARG A 42 29.73 -6.38 -4.02
C ARG A 42 29.12 -7.76 -4.19
N PHE A 43 28.32 -8.21 -3.22
CA PHE A 43 27.69 -9.52 -3.24
C PHE A 43 26.81 -9.71 -4.47
N ILE A 44 25.94 -8.75 -4.79
CA ILE A 44 25.08 -8.81 -5.99
C ILE A 44 25.92 -8.82 -7.27
N SER A 45 26.99 -8.00 -7.32
CA SER A 45 27.84 -7.92 -8.51
C SER A 45 28.59 -9.21 -8.81
N GLU A 46 29.01 -9.95 -7.78
CA GLU A 46 29.71 -11.24 -7.90
C GLU A 46 28.74 -12.38 -8.26
N LYS A 47 27.45 -12.25 -7.90
CA LYS A 47 26.45 -13.31 -8.07
C LYS A 47 25.64 -13.20 -9.34
N LYS A 48 26.24 -13.60 -10.46
CA LYS A 48 25.61 -13.55 -11.79
C LYS A 48 24.36 -14.42 -11.94
N SER A 49 24.19 -15.47 -11.14
CA SER A 49 23.00 -16.34 -11.18
C SER A 49 21.89 -15.96 -10.21
N LEU A 50 22.09 -14.94 -9.36
CA LEU A 50 21.12 -14.57 -8.32
C LEU A 50 19.91 -13.86 -8.92
N THR A 51 18.74 -14.51 -8.84
CA THR A 51 17.46 -14.00 -9.34
C THR A 51 16.60 -13.42 -8.21
N VAL A 52 16.71 -13.94 -6.99
CA VAL A 52 15.92 -13.50 -5.84
C VAL A 52 16.85 -13.12 -4.69
N LEU A 53 16.71 -11.89 -4.20
CA LEU A 53 17.37 -11.42 -2.98
C LEU A 53 16.34 -10.78 -2.06
N LYS A 54 16.24 -11.30 -0.84
CA LYS A 54 15.40 -10.72 0.21
C LYS A 54 16.22 -10.62 1.48
N VAL A 55 16.26 -9.43 2.07
CA VAL A 55 17.07 -9.19 3.27
C VAL A 55 16.30 -8.31 4.23
N ASP A 56 16.19 -8.77 5.47
CA ASP A 56 15.59 -8.01 6.55
C ASP A 56 16.59 -7.12 7.30
N ARG A 57 16.07 -6.11 8.00
CA ARG A 57 16.85 -5.25 8.93
C ARG A 57 17.98 -4.48 8.25
N CYS A 58 17.78 -3.99 7.03
CA CYS A 58 18.79 -3.31 6.21
C CYS A 58 19.08 -1.84 6.62
N SER A 59 19.05 -1.53 7.91
CA SER A 59 19.21 -0.16 8.42
C SER A 59 20.63 0.39 8.25
N GLY A 60 21.64 -0.47 8.05
CA GLY A 60 23.04 -0.09 7.88
C GLY A 60 23.49 0.23 6.44
N LEU A 61 22.61 0.17 5.44
CA LEU A 61 23.06 0.25 4.03
C LEU A 61 23.59 1.64 3.64
N GLY A 62 22.92 2.72 4.04
CA GLY A 62 23.28 4.12 3.73
C GLY A 62 23.15 4.54 2.25
N PHE A 63 23.34 3.61 1.31
CA PHE A 63 23.10 3.77 -0.12
C PHE A 63 22.72 2.43 -0.77
N LEU A 64 22.12 2.49 -1.96
CA LEU A 64 21.83 1.32 -2.79
C LEU A 64 22.51 1.48 -4.15
N ASN A 65 23.43 0.59 -4.51
CA ASN A 65 24.02 0.55 -5.85
C ASN A 65 23.93 -0.87 -6.41
N ILE A 66 22.81 -1.17 -7.04
CA ILE A 66 22.45 -2.52 -7.45
C ILE A 66 22.47 -2.59 -8.96
N ASN A 67 23.45 -3.31 -9.51
CA ASN A 67 23.56 -3.58 -10.93
C ASN A 67 23.59 -5.10 -11.14
N SER A 68 22.51 -5.63 -11.69
CA SER A 68 22.38 -7.07 -11.97
C SER A 68 21.53 -7.30 -13.19
N THR A 69 21.99 -8.16 -14.09
CA THR A 69 21.23 -8.61 -15.26
C THR A 69 20.35 -9.82 -14.98
N SER A 70 20.49 -10.48 -13.83
CA SER A 70 19.72 -11.69 -13.48
C SER A 70 18.68 -11.45 -12.40
N LEU A 71 18.84 -10.41 -11.58
CA LEU A 71 17.95 -10.14 -10.45
C LEU A 71 16.54 -9.81 -10.94
N SER A 72 15.58 -10.65 -10.56
CA SER A 72 14.15 -10.50 -10.87
C SER A 72 13.32 -10.07 -9.67
N THR A 73 13.80 -10.32 -8.45
CA THR A 73 13.14 -9.97 -7.19
C THR A 73 14.14 -9.39 -6.19
N LEU A 74 13.83 -8.20 -5.67
CA LEU A 74 14.62 -7.55 -4.61
C LEU A 74 13.71 -7.04 -3.51
N TRP A 75 13.84 -7.59 -2.30
CA TRP A 75 13.16 -7.10 -1.11
C TRP A 75 14.17 -6.66 -0.06
N LEU A 76 14.02 -5.43 0.44
CA LEU A 76 14.82 -4.89 1.53
C LEU A 76 13.87 -4.27 2.56
N SER A 77 14.01 -4.65 3.82
CA SER A 77 13.17 -4.14 4.91
C SER A 77 13.95 -3.39 5.98
N ASP A 78 13.23 -2.54 6.73
CA ASP A 78 13.78 -1.69 7.80
C ASP A 78 14.96 -0.83 7.32
N LEU A 79 14.81 -0.25 6.13
CA LEU A 79 15.77 0.69 5.56
C LEU A 79 15.78 1.99 6.37
N SER A 80 16.98 2.50 6.66
CA SER A 80 17.18 3.88 7.12
C SER A 80 17.37 4.80 5.91
N SER A 81 17.77 6.06 6.15
CA SER A 81 18.06 7.03 5.10
C SER A 81 19.02 6.49 4.05
N ILE A 82 18.50 6.25 2.85
CA ILE A 82 19.27 5.97 1.64
C ILE A 82 19.61 7.30 0.98
N THR A 83 20.89 7.66 1.02
CA THR A 83 21.43 8.94 0.50
C THR A 83 21.63 8.92 -1.02
N LYS A 84 21.85 7.73 -1.58
CA LYS A 84 22.03 7.51 -3.02
C LYS A 84 21.43 6.17 -3.40
N TYR A 85 20.72 6.13 -4.53
CA TYR A 85 20.18 4.91 -5.08
C TYR A 85 20.49 4.85 -6.60
N VAL A 86 20.99 3.71 -7.04
CA VAL A 86 21.22 3.37 -8.43
C VAL A 86 20.80 1.92 -8.57
N ILE A 87 19.64 1.66 -9.16
CA ILE A 87 19.16 0.31 -9.40
C ILE A 87 19.07 0.13 -10.91
N ASN A 88 20.02 -0.63 -11.47
CA ASN A 88 20.05 -1.00 -12.87
C ASN A 88 19.86 -2.52 -12.98
N CYS A 89 18.59 -2.93 -12.96
CA CYS A 89 18.21 -4.33 -13.01
C CYS A 89 17.15 -4.51 -14.11
N PRO A 90 17.55 -4.72 -15.37
CA PRO A 90 16.60 -4.74 -16.49
C PRO A 90 15.58 -5.88 -16.40
N ASN A 91 15.89 -6.97 -15.68
CA ASN A 91 15.00 -8.11 -15.47
C ASN A 91 14.19 -8.02 -14.17
N LEU A 92 14.30 -6.91 -13.42
CA LEU A 92 13.61 -6.73 -12.15
C LEU A 92 12.10 -6.66 -12.39
N SER A 93 11.40 -7.65 -11.86
CA SER A 93 9.95 -7.80 -11.97
C SER A 93 9.24 -7.44 -10.66
N GLU A 94 9.93 -7.57 -9.53
CA GLU A 94 9.37 -7.37 -8.21
C GLU A 94 10.37 -6.63 -7.31
N LEU A 95 9.93 -5.47 -6.80
CA LEU A 95 10.72 -4.62 -5.89
C LEU A 95 9.90 -4.30 -4.65
N SER A 96 10.48 -4.54 -3.48
CA SER A 96 9.94 -4.16 -2.18
C SER A 96 10.98 -3.39 -1.38
N LEU A 97 10.72 -2.12 -1.07
CA LEU A 97 11.57 -1.31 -0.19
C LEU A 97 10.72 -0.82 0.98
N ILE A 98 11.01 -1.31 2.17
CA ILE A 98 10.30 -0.94 3.40
C ILE A 98 11.25 -0.10 4.24
N PHE A 99 10.92 1.17 4.39
CA PHE A 99 11.66 2.10 5.23
C PHE A 99 11.15 2.03 6.66
N SER A 100 12.10 2.15 7.59
CA SER A 100 11.83 2.33 9.00
C SER A 100 11.03 3.61 9.23
N GLN A 101 10.14 3.63 10.22
CA GLN A 101 9.28 4.79 10.53
C GLN A 101 10.02 5.82 11.40
N GLN A 102 11.30 6.05 11.13
CA GLN A 102 12.12 7.00 11.87
C GLN A 102 11.91 8.41 11.29
N ASP A 103 11.67 9.41 12.15
CA ASP A 103 11.41 10.79 11.72
C ASP A 103 12.60 11.48 11.02
N ASN A 104 13.79 10.89 11.10
CA ASN A 104 15.02 11.40 10.49
C ASN A 104 15.35 10.78 9.12
N ASP A 105 14.44 9.98 8.54
CA ASP A 105 14.60 9.51 7.16
C ASP A 105 14.63 10.73 6.20
N SER A 106 15.65 10.75 5.34
CA SER A 106 15.92 11.83 4.40
C SER A 106 16.01 11.34 2.95
N THR A 107 15.51 10.13 2.67
CA THR A 107 15.53 9.58 1.31
C THR A 107 14.67 10.41 0.36
N ASP A 108 15.28 10.86 -0.74
CA ASP A 108 14.57 11.50 -1.85
C ASP A 108 13.80 10.45 -2.67
N LEU A 109 12.57 10.18 -2.23
CA LEU A 109 11.67 9.25 -2.92
C LEU A 109 11.24 9.73 -4.30
N ILE A 110 11.24 11.04 -4.58
CA ILE A 110 10.84 11.57 -5.88
C ILE A 110 11.86 11.11 -6.92
N SER A 111 13.13 11.42 -6.66
CA SER A 111 14.20 11.05 -7.55
C SER A 111 14.38 9.51 -7.60
N MET A 112 14.05 8.79 -6.51
CA MET A 112 14.05 7.31 -6.48
C MET A 112 13.03 6.72 -7.43
N MET A 113 11.78 7.15 -7.32
CA MET A 113 10.69 6.68 -8.18
C MET A 113 10.93 7.01 -9.66
N ASP A 114 11.47 8.20 -9.94
CA ASP A 114 11.85 8.62 -11.29
C ASP A 114 12.95 7.71 -11.88
N SER A 115 13.96 7.35 -11.09
CA SER A 115 15.02 6.44 -11.50
C SER A 115 14.51 5.02 -11.75
N LEU A 116 13.71 4.46 -10.82
CA LEU A 116 13.08 3.14 -10.99
C LEU A 116 12.27 3.07 -12.28
N GLY A 117 11.51 4.14 -12.56
CA GLY A 117 10.73 4.28 -13.78
C GLY A 117 11.54 4.24 -15.08
N ARG A 118 12.80 4.69 -15.05
CA ARG A 118 13.69 4.68 -16.22
C ARG A 118 14.46 3.38 -16.39
N THR A 119 14.85 2.73 -15.30
CA THR A 119 15.80 1.59 -15.35
C THR A 119 15.13 0.23 -15.20
N CYS A 120 13.96 0.15 -14.57
CA CYS A 120 13.29 -1.11 -14.22
C CYS A 120 11.99 -1.28 -15.03
N LEU A 121 12.08 -1.27 -16.36
CA LEU A 121 10.90 -1.24 -17.25
C LEU A 121 10.04 -2.51 -17.21
N ASN A 122 10.59 -3.63 -16.71
CA ASN A 122 9.89 -4.92 -16.59
C ASN A 122 9.17 -5.09 -15.23
N LEU A 123 9.10 -4.02 -14.43
CA LEU A 123 8.50 -4.09 -13.10
C LEU A 123 7.00 -4.44 -13.19
N ARG A 124 6.63 -5.53 -12.53
CA ARG A 124 5.25 -6.03 -12.41
C ARG A 124 4.67 -5.73 -11.05
N LYS A 125 5.50 -5.74 -10.01
CA LYS A 125 5.11 -5.49 -8.63
C LYS A 125 6.05 -4.50 -7.97
N LEU A 126 5.47 -3.44 -7.42
CA LEU A 126 6.19 -2.43 -6.66
C LEU A 126 5.52 -2.26 -5.30
N HIS A 127 6.30 -2.45 -4.24
CA HIS A 127 5.92 -2.15 -2.87
C HIS A 127 6.91 -1.17 -2.27
N ILE A 128 6.42 -0.01 -1.84
CA ILE A 128 7.22 0.98 -1.12
C ILE A 128 6.45 1.38 0.12
N SER A 129 7.08 1.24 1.29
CA SER A 129 6.52 1.69 2.56
C SER A 129 7.41 2.76 3.14
N SER A 130 6.93 4.01 3.20
CA SER A 130 7.66 5.12 3.81
C SER A 130 6.72 6.25 4.19
N ILE A 131 6.99 6.88 5.33
CA ILE A 131 6.27 8.07 5.80
C ILE A 131 6.50 9.31 4.90
N HIS A 132 7.53 9.28 4.04
CA HIS A 132 7.87 10.37 3.14
C HIS A 132 7.18 10.28 1.77
N LEU A 133 6.40 9.22 1.52
CA LEU A 133 5.65 9.09 0.27
C LEU A 133 4.66 10.27 0.08
N CYS A 134 4.71 10.88 -1.09
CA CYS A 134 3.92 12.04 -1.47
C CYS A 134 3.46 11.98 -2.94
N ASN A 135 2.58 12.90 -3.34
CA ASN A 135 2.08 12.97 -4.70
C ASN A 135 3.18 13.10 -5.76
N GLU A 136 4.20 13.92 -5.49
CA GLU A 136 5.31 14.16 -6.41
C GLU A 136 6.11 12.89 -6.70
N ALA A 137 6.31 12.02 -5.69
CA ALA A 137 6.95 10.73 -5.87
C ALA A 137 6.11 9.79 -6.75
N VAL A 138 4.78 9.84 -6.62
CA VAL A 138 3.86 9.09 -7.49
C VAL A 138 3.85 9.66 -8.91
N PHE A 139 3.96 10.98 -9.08
CA PHE A 139 4.06 11.62 -10.41
C PHE A 139 5.35 11.24 -11.13
N ALA A 140 6.46 11.20 -10.40
CA ALA A 140 7.74 10.70 -10.89
C ALA A 140 7.62 9.27 -11.40
N LEU A 141 7.01 8.37 -10.61
CA LEU A 141 6.73 7.00 -11.06
C LEU A 141 5.78 6.97 -12.26
N GLY A 142 4.70 7.75 -12.22
CA GLY A 142 3.68 7.79 -13.28
C GLY A 142 4.15 8.41 -14.60
N SER A 143 5.30 9.10 -14.61
CA SER A 143 5.96 9.57 -15.83
C SER A 143 6.71 8.44 -16.55
N ALA A 144 6.87 7.29 -15.89
CA ALA A 144 7.48 6.10 -16.45
C ALA A 144 6.50 5.25 -17.27
N ASN A 145 7.03 4.51 -18.25
CA ASN A 145 6.24 3.63 -19.11
C ASN A 145 6.12 2.20 -18.54
N LEU A 146 5.76 2.07 -17.26
CA LEU A 146 5.61 0.76 -16.58
C LEU A 146 4.25 0.12 -16.86
N ARG A 147 3.92 -0.09 -18.14
CA ARG A 147 2.60 -0.61 -18.56
C ARG A 147 2.30 -2.02 -18.06
N GLY A 148 3.33 -2.78 -17.71
CA GLY A 148 3.20 -4.13 -17.16
C GLY A 148 2.87 -4.17 -15.67
N LEU A 149 2.88 -3.03 -14.95
CA LEU A 149 2.67 -3.02 -13.51
C LEU A 149 1.26 -3.54 -13.17
N CYS A 150 1.19 -4.65 -12.45
CA CYS A 150 -0.07 -5.27 -12.00
C CYS A 150 -0.28 -5.15 -10.49
N MET A 151 0.77 -4.87 -9.72
CA MET A 151 0.69 -4.61 -8.28
C MET A 151 1.43 -3.31 -7.93
N LEU A 152 0.70 -2.38 -7.33
CA LEU A 152 1.25 -1.16 -6.75
C LEU A 152 0.81 -1.06 -5.28
N SER A 153 1.79 -0.99 -4.38
CA SER A 153 1.55 -0.78 -2.95
C SER A 153 2.44 0.35 -2.45
N LEU A 154 1.80 1.42 -1.96
CA LEU A 154 2.43 2.64 -1.47
C LEU A 154 1.91 2.93 -0.07
N LEU A 155 2.62 2.42 0.94
CA LEU A 155 2.17 2.45 2.33
C LEU A 155 2.70 3.64 3.11
N LEU A 156 1.89 4.10 4.08
CA LEU A 156 2.23 5.19 5.02
C LEU A 156 2.41 6.58 4.38
N GLY A 157 2.04 6.73 3.11
CA GLY A 157 2.12 7.99 2.38
C GLY A 157 1.02 8.99 2.74
N LYS A 158 1.09 9.60 3.92
CA LYS A 158 0.09 10.60 4.39
C LYS A 158 -0.05 11.82 3.45
N LYS A 159 0.94 12.09 2.60
CA LYS A 159 0.91 13.18 1.60
C LYS A 159 0.38 12.71 0.23
N ILE A 160 -0.01 11.45 0.09
CA ILE A 160 -0.70 10.91 -1.09
C ILE A 160 -2.18 11.30 -1.00
N THR A 161 -2.69 11.96 -2.03
CA THR A 161 -4.08 12.40 -2.15
C THR A 161 -4.67 11.97 -3.50
N ASP A 162 -5.91 12.38 -3.79
CA ASP A 162 -6.57 12.10 -5.07
C ASP A 162 -5.76 12.57 -6.30
N ALA A 163 -4.85 13.53 -6.14
CA ALA A 163 -3.96 13.94 -7.21
C ALA A 163 -3.00 12.81 -7.64
N ALA A 164 -2.38 12.10 -6.69
CA ALA A 164 -1.59 10.90 -6.98
C ALA A 164 -2.44 9.82 -7.65
N VAL A 165 -3.67 9.62 -7.19
CA VAL A 165 -4.61 8.67 -7.80
C VAL A 165 -4.87 9.02 -9.27
N ALA A 166 -5.10 10.29 -9.60
CA ALA A 166 -5.27 10.74 -10.98
C ALA A 166 -4.04 10.41 -11.86
N SER A 167 -2.82 10.46 -11.29
CA SER A 167 -1.62 10.02 -11.98
C SER A 167 -1.57 8.49 -12.14
N ILE A 168 -1.90 7.72 -11.10
CA ILE A 168 -1.92 6.24 -11.13
C ILE A 168 -2.85 5.75 -12.23
N VAL A 169 -4.11 6.22 -12.26
CA VAL A 169 -5.12 5.77 -13.24
C VAL A 169 -4.80 6.17 -14.68
N ARG A 170 -3.99 7.23 -14.88
CA ARG A 170 -3.52 7.65 -16.20
C ARG A 170 -2.34 6.81 -16.69
N SER A 171 -1.49 6.37 -15.77
CA SER A 171 -0.20 5.75 -16.09
C SER A 171 -0.24 4.22 -16.17
N PHE A 172 -1.08 3.58 -15.37
CA PHE A 172 -1.19 2.12 -15.30
C PHE A 172 -2.55 1.68 -15.82
N THR A 173 -2.60 0.58 -16.57
CA THR A 173 -3.82 0.12 -17.26
C THR A 173 -4.28 -1.27 -16.85
N SER A 174 -3.51 -1.96 -16.00
CA SER A 174 -3.73 -3.39 -15.71
C SER A 174 -3.42 -3.74 -14.26
N LEU A 175 -3.71 -2.82 -13.33
CA LEU A 175 -3.56 -3.08 -11.91
C LEU A 175 -4.58 -4.13 -11.45
N GLU A 176 -4.06 -5.21 -10.89
CA GLU A 176 -4.81 -6.27 -10.20
C GLU A 176 -4.85 -6.02 -8.69
N LEU A 177 -3.80 -5.39 -8.16
CA LEU A 177 -3.68 -4.95 -6.77
C LEU A 177 -3.30 -3.49 -6.69
N LEU A 178 -4.08 -2.75 -5.91
CA LEU A 178 -3.74 -1.39 -5.47
C LEU A 178 -3.84 -1.30 -3.96
N ASP A 179 -2.76 -0.84 -3.33
CA ASP A 179 -2.68 -0.59 -1.91
C ASP A 179 -2.15 0.81 -1.64
N LEU A 180 -3.01 1.62 -1.04
CA LEU A 180 -2.73 3.01 -0.68
C LEU A 180 -2.96 3.21 0.83
N SER A 181 -2.78 2.15 1.63
CA SER A 181 -3.06 2.21 3.06
C SER A 181 -2.20 3.26 3.77
N GLY A 182 -2.82 4.07 4.63
CA GLY A 182 -2.18 5.20 5.31
C GLY A 182 -2.12 6.50 4.49
N SER A 183 -2.75 6.54 3.30
CA SER A 183 -2.87 7.76 2.48
C SER A 183 -4.08 8.62 2.85
N CYS A 184 -4.13 9.85 2.31
CA CYS A 184 -5.20 10.81 2.54
C CYS A 184 -6.19 10.90 1.37
N ILE A 185 -6.34 9.84 0.57
CA ILE A 185 -7.31 9.79 -0.54
C ILE A 185 -8.75 9.89 -0.02
N THR A 186 -9.66 10.39 -0.85
CA THR A 186 -11.08 10.55 -0.54
C THR A 186 -11.95 9.62 -1.38
N ASP A 187 -13.26 9.67 -1.16
CA ASP A 187 -14.25 8.98 -2.01
C ASP A 187 -14.12 9.35 -3.49
N ASN A 188 -13.62 10.56 -3.83
CA ASN A 188 -13.36 10.94 -5.23
C ASN A 188 -12.21 10.13 -5.83
N GLY A 189 -11.10 9.98 -5.10
CA GLY A 189 -9.98 9.11 -5.48
C GLY A 189 -10.43 7.67 -5.67
N LEU A 190 -11.22 7.16 -4.72
CA LEU A 190 -11.79 5.82 -4.80
C LEU A 190 -12.71 5.65 -6.04
N GLY A 191 -13.51 6.67 -6.36
CA GLY A 191 -14.30 6.70 -7.60
C GLY A 191 -13.46 6.71 -8.88
N MET A 192 -12.30 7.39 -8.89
CA MET A 192 -11.37 7.34 -10.03
C MET A 192 -10.77 5.94 -10.21
N ILE A 193 -10.33 5.30 -9.13
CA ILE A 193 -9.79 3.92 -9.13
C ILE A 193 -10.85 2.97 -9.69
N SER A 194 -12.08 3.07 -9.19
CA SER A 194 -13.18 2.17 -9.54
C SER A 194 -13.55 2.26 -11.03
N LYS A 195 -13.52 3.46 -11.60
CA LYS A 195 -13.77 3.68 -13.02
C LYS A 195 -12.62 3.24 -13.93
N ALA A 196 -11.39 3.31 -13.43
CA ALA A 196 -10.20 3.02 -14.23
C ALA A 196 -9.90 1.52 -14.33
N PHE A 197 -10.24 0.73 -13.30
CA PHE A 197 -9.87 -0.68 -13.20
C PHE A 197 -11.04 -1.66 -12.98
N PRO A 198 -12.21 -1.50 -13.63
CA PRO A 198 -13.36 -2.38 -13.41
C PRO A 198 -13.08 -3.83 -13.81
N ASP A 199 -12.24 -4.03 -14.83
CA ASP A 199 -11.98 -5.34 -15.44
C ASP A 199 -10.68 -6.00 -14.97
N THR A 200 -9.93 -5.37 -14.06
CA THR A 200 -8.63 -5.89 -13.62
C THR A 200 -8.45 -5.94 -12.11
N LEU A 201 -9.01 -4.98 -11.35
CA LEU A 201 -8.70 -4.86 -9.94
C LEU A 201 -9.41 -5.95 -9.12
N THR A 202 -8.62 -6.80 -8.46
CA THR A 202 -9.12 -7.89 -7.61
C THR A 202 -8.84 -7.64 -6.12
N ARG A 203 -7.87 -6.77 -5.81
CA ARG A 203 -7.46 -6.47 -4.43
C ARG A 203 -7.29 -4.97 -4.25
N LEU A 204 -8.06 -4.39 -3.32
CA LEU A 204 -8.01 -2.98 -2.97
C LEU A 204 -7.80 -2.81 -1.47
N LEU A 205 -6.63 -2.29 -1.10
CA LEU A 205 -6.22 -2.08 0.29
C LEU A 205 -6.14 -0.58 0.57
N LEU A 206 -6.99 -0.13 1.49
CA LEU A 206 -7.20 1.26 1.84
C LEU A 206 -7.31 1.41 3.36
N ALA A 207 -6.56 0.61 4.12
CA ALA A 207 -6.57 0.70 5.57
C ALA A 207 -5.96 2.04 6.02
N MET A 208 -6.43 2.59 7.14
CA MET A 208 -5.94 3.84 7.73
C MET A 208 -6.00 5.04 6.75
N CYS A 209 -7.00 5.07 5.86
CA CYS A 209 -7.28 6.20 4.97
C CYS A 209 -8.41 7.06 5.57
N PRO A 210 -8.09 8.13 6.34
CA PRO A 210 -9.07 8.80 7.20
C PRO A 210 -10.15 9.56 6.45
N ASN A 211 -9.97 9.86 5.16
CA ASN A 211 -10.92 10.67 4.38
C ASN A 211 -11.88 9.83 3.52
N ILE A 212 -11.85 8.51 3.65
CA ILE A 212 -12.79 7.61 2.98
C ILE A 212 -14.04 7.45 3.85
N THR A 213 -15.20 7.45 3.20
CA THR A 213 -16.49 7.23 3.87
C THR A 213 -17.15 5.94 3.38
N SER A 214 -18.23 5.55 4.06
CA SER A 214 -19.06 4.41 3.65
C SER A 214 -19.64 4.61 2.24
N CYS A 215 -19.82 5.86 1.77
CA CYS A 215 -20.29 6.16 0.43
C CYS A 215 -19.28 5.69 -0.62
N GLY A 216 -18.01 6.09 -0.49
CA GLY A 216 -16.94 5.66 -1.38
C GLY A 216 -16.78 4.15 -1.41
N VAL A 217 -16.79 3.49 -0.25
CA VAL A 217 -16.70 2.02 -0.14
C VAL A 217 -17.83 1.32 -0.89
N GLN A 218 -19.07 1.80 -0.74
CA GLN A 218 -20.23 1.23 -1.44
C GLN A 218 -20.14 1.43 -2.95
N VAL A 219 -19.74 2.62 -3.39
CA VAL A 219 -19.54 2.91 -4.83
C VAL A 219 -18.46 2.01 -5.41
N ALA A 220 -17.34 1.82 -4.73
CA ALA A 220 -16.26 0.95 -5.17
C ALA A 220 -16.72 -0.51 -5.28
N ALA A 221 -17.42 -1.02 -4.27
CA ALA A 221 -17.99 -2.37 -4.34
C ALA A 221 -18.92 -2.55 -5.55
N VAL A 222 -19.74 -1.55 -5.90
CA VAL A 222 -20.61 -1.66 -7.07
C VAL A 222 -19.82 -1.59 -8.39
N GLN A 223 -18.76 -0.78 -8.46
CA GLN A 223 -18.04 -0.49 -9.71
C GLN A 223 -16.85 -1.42 -9.98
N LEU A 224 -16.44 -2.26 -9.03
CA LEU A 224 -15.31 -3.18 -9.15
C LEU A 224 -15.80 -4.64 -9.15
N PRO A 225 -16.42 -5.14 -10.23
CA PRO A 225 -17.09 -6.44 -10.24
C PRO A 225 -16.17 -7.64 -9.95
N LEU A 226 -14.87 -7.50 -10.19
CA LEU A 226 -13.87 -8.56 -9.96
C LEU A 226 -13.24 -8.51 -8.57
N LEU A 227 -13.66 -7.59 -7.69
CA LEU A 227 -13.05 -7.40 -6.38
C LEU A 227 -13.24 -8.63 -5.50
N GLN A 228 -12.12 -9.20 -5.04
CA GLN A 228 -12.07 -10.37 -4.16
C GLN A 228 -11.64 -10.00 -2.75
N LEU A 229 -10.87 -8.93 -2.59
CA LEU A 229 -10.38 -8.45 -1.29
C LEU A 229 -10.55 -6.94 -1.21
N MET A 230 -11.25 -6.48 -0.18
CA MET A 230 -11.32 -5.07 0.20
C MET A 230 -10.92 -4.89 1.67
N ASP A 231 -9.92 -4.04 1.92
CA ASP A 231 -9.54 -3.63 3.27
C ASP A 231 -9.73 -2.13 3.45
N CYS A 232 -10.56 -1.74 4.41
CA CYS A 232 -10.82 -0.36 4.79
C CYS A 232 -10.71 -0.18 6.32
N GLY A 233 -9.94 -1.06 6.98
CA GLY A 233 -9.76 -0.99 8.43
C GLY A 233 -9.20 0.35 8.89
N LYS A 234 -9.74 0.88 9.99
CA LYS A 234 -9.44 2.22 10.53
C LYS A 234 -9.65 3.39 9.55
N SER A 235 -10.29 3.18 8.42
CA SER A 235 -10.57 4.25 7.44
C SER A 235 -11.89 4.95 7.73
N LEU A 236 -12.92 4.18 8.11
CA LEU A 236 -14.24 4.71 8.45
C LEU A 236 -14.27 5.21 9.90
N CYS A 237 -13.89 6.46 10.12
CA CYS A 237 -13.77 7.08 11.44
C CYS A 237 -14.87 8.11 11.73
N ALA A 238 -15.40 8.15 12.96
CA ALA A 238 -16.51 9.05 13.32
C ALA A 238 -16.11 10.55 13.44
N ASN A 239 -14.80 10.84 13.50
CA ASN A 239 -14.21 12.15 13.80
C ASN A 239 -13.28 12.65 12.68
N VAL A 240 -13.74 12.64 11.43
CA VAL A 240 -12.92 13.17 10.33
C VAL A 240 -13.11 14.68 10.26
N GLN A 241 -12.07 15.43 10.65
CA GLN A 241 -11.89 16.80 10.18
C GLN A 241 -11.74 16.71 8.65
N PRO A 242 -12.60 17.32 7.84
CA PRO A 242 -12.19 17.61 6.49
C PRO A 242 -11.10 18.67 6.62
N GLU A 243 -9.83 18.27 6.54
CA GLU A 243 -8.83 19.21 6.03
C GLU A 243 -9.37 19.65 4.68
N ALA A 244 -9.73 20.92 4.59
CA ALA A 244 -10.57 21.44 3.53
C ALA A 244 -10.11 20.90 2.15
N PRO A 245 -10.97 20.19 1.40
CA PRO A 245 -10.61 19.77 0.07
C PRO A 245 -10.37 21.03 -0.75
N ARG A 246 -9.11 21.28 -1.14
CA ARG A 246 -8.86 22.13 -2.30
C ARG A 246 -9.43 21.35 -3.48
N SER A 247 -10.65 21.70 -3.91
CA SER A 247 -11.27 21.06 -5.07
C SER A 247 -10.40 21.37 -6.29
N TYR A 248 -9.78 20.35 -6.87
CA TYR A 248 -9.11 20.45 -8.16
C TYR A 248 -10.13 20.06 -9.24
N PHE A 249 -10.79 21.04 -9.85
CA PHE A 249 -11.42 20.84 -11.15
C PHE A 249 -10.33 21.05 -12.21
N GLY A 250 -9.84 19.95 -12.78
CA GLY A 250 -9.09 19.98 -14.02
C GLY A 250 -10.05 19.87 -15.19
N ASP A 251 -10.27 20.98 -15.91
CA ASP A 251 -10.73 20.88 -17.29
C ASP A 251 -9.62 20.23 -18.11
N LEU A 252 -9.99 19.35 -19.05
CA LEU A 252 -9.07 18.61 -19.95
C LEU A 252 -8.20 19.52 -20.85
N ASN A 253 -8.27 20.86 -20.68
CA ASN A 253 -7.54 21.88 -21.44
C ASN A 253 -6.75 22.87 -20.54
N GLY A 254 -6.05 22.38 -19.51
CA GLY A 254 -4.80 23.01 -19.04
C GLY A 254 -4.87 24.35 -18.30
N GLY A 255 -5.98 24.71 -17.64
CA GLY A 255 -6.06 25.92 -16.80
C GLY A 255 -6.55 25.63 -15.38
N ILE A 256 -5.67 25.70 -14.37
CA ILE A 256 -6.04 25.55 -12.95
C ILE A 256 -6.58 26.89 -12.43
N ARG A 257 -7.85 26.96 -11.99
CA ARG A 257 -8.39 28.10 -11.23
C ARG A 257 -8.71 27.70 -9.80
N PHE A 258 -8.30 28.55 -8.85
CA PHE A 258 -8.52 28.36 -7.41
C PHE A 258 -9.80 29.07 -6.97
N CYS A 259 -10.74 28.36 -6.33
CA CYS A 259 -11.84 28.98 -5.60
C CYS A 259 -11.73 28.64 -4.11
N SER A 260 -11.47 29.67 -3.28
CA SER A 260 -11.61 29.60 -1.83
C SER A 260 -13.07 29.92 -1.44
N LYS A 261 -13.76 29.00 -0.77
CA LYS A 261 -15.00 29.33 -0.05
C LYS A 261 -14.86 28.99 1.44
N LEU A 262 -15.43 29.90 2.22
CA LEU A 262 -15.34 30.17 3.65
C LEU A 262 -15.53 28.95 4.58
N GLN A 263 -14.73 28.92 5.65
CA GLN A 263 -14.84 27.99 6.78
C GLN A 263 -16.07 28.33 7.64
N VAL A 264 -16.93 27.35 7.89
CA VAL A 264 -17.95 27.39 8.93
C VAL A 264 -17.59 26.35 9.99
N THR A 265 -17.08 26.82 11.12
CA THR A 265 -16.81 26.01 12.31
C THR A 265 -18.12 25.68 13.04
N ARG A 266 -18.73 24.54 12.72
CA ARG A 266 -19.76 23.92 13.58
C ARG A 266 -19.09 22.88 14.47
N LYS A 267 -19.38 22.92 15.78
CA LYS A 267 -19.06 21.84 16.73
C LYS A 267 -19.63 20.53 16.15
N GLN A 268 -18.76 19.62 15.71
CA GLN A 268 -19.15 18.42 14.97
C GLN A 268 -19.59 17.31 15.93
N GLN A 269 -20.83 16.86 15.77
CA GLN A 269 -21.28 15.59 16.34
C GLN A 269 -20.66 14.43 15.54
N PRO A 270 -20.38 13.28 16.18
CA PRO A 270 -19.88 12.10 15.48
C PRO A 270 -20.85 11.71 14.36
N THR A 271 -20.33 11.54 13.15
CA THR A 271 -21.13 11.12 11.99
C THR A 271 -21.10 9.60 11.87
N TYR A 272 -22.18 8.96 12.29
CA TYR A 272 -22.36 7.53 12.13
C TYR A 272 -22.85 7.19 10.72
N GLN A 273 -22.48 6.01 10.24
CA GLN A 273 -22.62 5.63 8.85
C GLN A 273 -23.07 4.18 8.69
N LYS A 274 -24.20 4.00 8.02
CA LYS A 274 -24.63 2.68 7.53
C LYS A 274 -23.79 2.25 6.34
N LEU A 275 -23.22 1.05 6.43
CA LEU A 275 -22.46 0.41 5.35
C LEU A 275 -23.25 -0.75 4.75
N ILE A 276 -23.50 -0.71 3.44
CA ILE A 276 -24.24 -1.74 2.69
C ILE A 276 -23.37 -2.27 1.56
N ILE A 277 -22.83 -3.49 1.70
CA ILE A 277 -22.01 -4.11 0.66
C ILE A 277 -22.77 -5.28 0.06
N LYS A 278 -23.03 -5.22 -1.24
CA LYS A 278 -23.55 -6.34 -2.03
C LYS A 278 -22.54 -6.63 -3.14
N HIS A 279 -21.91 -7.80 -3.12
CA HIS A 279 -20.84 -8.11 -4.05
C HIS A 279 -20.77 -9.59 -4.38
N ALA A 280 -20.74 -9.95 -5.68
CA ALA A 280 -20.77 -11.35 -6.09
C ALA A 280 -19.46 -12.10 -5.79
N ASN A 281 -18.31 -11.46 -5.96
CA ASN A 281 -16.99 -12.11 -5.91
C ASN A 281 -16.15 -11.81 -4.65
N LEU A 282 -16.70 -11.06 -3.69
CA LEU A 282 -15.91 -10.57 -2.55
C LEU A 282 -15.70 -11.70 -1.56
N LYS A 283 -14.44 -12.12 -1.38
CA LYS A 283 -14.04 -13.23 -0.50
C LYS A 283 -13.56 -12.75 0.86
N LYS A 284 -12.93 -11.58 0.90
CA LYS A 284 -12.35 -10.98 2.09
C LYS A 284 -12.77 -9.53 2.23
N LEU A 285 -13.33 -9.19 3.39
CA LEU A 285 -13.68 -7.83 3.77
C LEU A 285 -13.08 -7.52 5.14
N SER A 286 -12.32 -6.45 5.21
CA SER A 286 -11.66 -6.03 6.43
C SER A 286 -12.07 -4.59 6.79
N LEU A 287 -12.65 -4.43 7.97
CA LEU A 287 -13.15 -3.17 8.53
C LEU A 287 -12.61 -2.93 9.96
N TRP A 288 -11.57 -3.66 10.37
CA TRP A 288 -11.02 -3.60 11.73
C TRP A 288 -10.81 -2.16 12.21
N GLY A 289 -11.10 -1.89 13.49
CA GLY A 289 -10.88 -0.58 14.10
C GLY A 289 -11.73 0.55 13.52
N CYS A 290 -12.69 0.29 12.62
CA CYS A 290 -13.62 1.32 12.17
C CYS A 290 -14.52 1.77 13.32
N SER A 291 -14.72 3.08 13.42
CA SER A 291 -15.52 3.71 14.48
C SER A 291 -16.73 4.47 13.94
N ALA A 292 -16.85 4.74 12.65
CA ALA A 292 -18.03 5.40 12.09
C ALA A 292 -19.20 4.45 11.84
N ILE A 293 -18.97 3.14 11.76
CA ILE A 293 -19.99 2.18 11.31
C ILE A 293 -20.92 1.84 12.46
N ASP A 294 -22.20 2.20 12.33
CA ASP A 294 -23.27 1.90 13.28
C ASP A 294 -24.30 0.90 12.72
N ALA A 295 -24.22 0.55 11.44
CA ALA A 295 -25.02 -0.52 10.86
C ALA A 295 -24.29 -1.14 9.67
N LEU A 296 -24.19 -2.48 9.63
CA LEU A 296 -23.47 -3.22 8.60
C LEU A 296 -24.38 -4.25 7.92
N TYR A 297 -24.64 -4.06 6.63
CA TYR A 297 -25.34 -5.02 5.80
C TYR A 297 -24.37 -5.58 4.76
N VAL A 298 -24.13 -6.88 4.78
CA VAL A 298 -23.22 -7.55 3.83
C VAL A 298 -23.93 -8.73 3.17
N ASN A 299 -24.11 -8.63 1.85
CA ASN A 299 -24.60 -9.70 1.00
C ASN A 299 -23.54 -10.05 -0.04
N CYS A 300 -22.59 -10.90 0.36
CA CYS A 300 -21.48 -11.33 -0.47
C CYS A 300 -21.36 -12.86 -0.39
N PRO A 301 -21.93 -13.64 -1.35
CA PRO A 301 -22.05 -15.10 -1.23
C PRO A 301 -20.71 -15.84 -1.12
N GLU A 302 -19.63 -15.27 -1.66
CA GLU A 302 -18.28 -15.83 -1.62
C GLU A 302 -17.45 -15.42 -0.39
N LEU A 303 -18.03 -14.62 0.51
CA LEU A 303 -17.30 -14.06 1.66
C LEU A 303 -16.95 -15.16 2.66
N SER A 304 -15.66 -15.36 2.89
CA SER A 304 -15.14 -16.37 3.84
C SER A 304 -14.32 -15.75 4.97
N ASP A 305 -13.93 -14.48 4.83
CA ASP A 305 -13.08 -13.76 5.78
C ASP A 305 -13.67 -12.35 6.01
N LEU A 306 -14.19 -12.13 7.22
CA LEU A 306 -14.74 -10.84 7.65
C LEU A 306 -14.04 -10.42 8.93
N ASN A 307 -13.21 -9.37 8.83
CA ASN A 307 -12.48 -8.82 9.97
C ASN A 307 -13.17 -7.56 10.49
N LEU A 308 -13.78 -7.65 11.68
CA LEU A 308 -14.41 -6.53 12.41
C LEU A 308 -13.67 -6.22 13.72
N ASN A 309 -12.45 -6.73 13.89
CA ASN A 309 -11.72 -6.67 15.15
C ASN A 309 -11.58 -5.21 15.60
N SER A 310 -11.84 -4.93 16.88
CA SER A 310 -11.74 -3.58 17.47
C SER A 310 -12.70 -2.52 16.88
N CYS A 311 -13.76 -2.88 16.17
CA CYS A 311 -14.82 -1.92 15.81
C CYS A 311 -15.61 -1.48 17.06
N ILE A 312 -15.83 -0.17 17.21
CA ILE A 312 -16.35 0.39 18.47
C ILE A 312 -17.87 0.61 18.48
N ASN A 313 -18.46 0.99 17.34
CA ASN A 313 -19.87 1.42 17.28
C ASN A 313 -20.82 0.39 16.63
N LEU A 314 -20.29 -0.77 16.25
CA LEU A 314 -21.08 -1.93 15.86
C LEU A 314 -21.65 -2.61 17.12
N ASN A 315 -22.71 -2.05 17.68
CA ASN A 315 -23.33 -2.51 18.92
C ASN A 315 -24.30 -3.69 18.70
N PRO A 316 -24.00 -4.90 19.21
CA PRO A 316 -24.75 -6.11 18.89
C PRO A 316 -26.25 -6.09 19.26
N GLY A 317 -26.69 -5.20 20.15
CA GLY A 317 -28.09 -5.08 20.60
C GLY A 317 -28.92 -3.96 19.95
N VAL A 318 -28.31 -3.13 19.08
CA VAL A 318 -28.97 -1.98 18.41
C VAL A 318 -28.78 -2.05 16.89
N THR A 319 -27.71 -2.70 16.43
CA THR A 319 -27.36 -2.77 15.02
C THR A 319 -28.01 -3.98 14.36
N SER A 320 -28.85 -3.74 13.34
CA SER A 320 -29.28 -4.80 12.45
C SER A 320 -28.11 -5.16 11.53
N SER A 321 -27.23 -6.04 12.00
CA SER A 321 -26.09 -6.53 11.22
C SER A 321 -26.54 -7.74 10.43
N PHE A 322 -26.47 -7.68 9.11
CA PHE A 322 -26.89 -8.80 8.26
C PHE A 322 -25.69 -9.38 7.53
N LEU A 323 -25.47 -10.69 7.69
CA LEU A 323 -24.57 -11.47 6.83
C LEU A 323 -25.40 -12.41 5.97
N PHE A 324 -25.17 -12.40 4.66
CA PHE A 324 -25.89 -13.25 3.70
C PHE A 324 -27.41 -13.07 3.72
N GLY A 325 -27.89 -11.88 4.09
CA GLY A 325 -29.33 -11.61 4.24
C GLY A 325 -29.95 -12.24 5.49
N THR A 326 -29.15 -12.87 6.36
CA THR A 326 -29.57 -13.33 7.69
C THR A 326 -29.14 -12.34 8.75
N GLU A 327 -30.02 -12.02 9.68
CA GLU A 327 -29.69 -11.18 10.83
C GLU A 327 -28.69 -11.93 11.73
N LEU A 328 -27.59 -11.27 12.07
CA LEU A 328 -26.64 -11.80 13.02
C LEU A 328 -27.13 -11.53 14.43
N ASP A 329 -27.10 -12.57 15.27
CA ASP A 329 -27.33 -12.38 16.69
C ASP A 329 -26.19 -11.58 17.36
N ALA A 330 -26.52 -11.03 18.52
CA ALA A 330 -25.63 -10.19 19.29
C ALA A 330 -24.30 -10.88 19.71
N SER A 331 -24.32 -12.19 19.94
CA SER A 331 -23.13 -12.96 20.36
C SER A 331 -22.17 -13.15 19.20
N SER A 332 -22.69 -13.41 18.00
CA SER A 332 -21.93 -13.58 16.77
C SER A 332 -21.18 -12.31 16.37
N VAL A 333 -21.85 -11.15 16.43
CA VAL A 333 -21.20 -9.84 16.21
C VAL A 333 -20.12 -9.58 17.25
N SER A 334 -20.38 -9.87 18.53
CA SER A 334 -19.40 -9.67 19.61
C SER A 334 -18.13 -10.51 19.44
N LYS A 335 -18.24 -11.77 18.98
CA LYS A 335 -17.08 -12.63 18.69
C LYS A 335 -16.22 -12.08 17.55
N LEU A 336 -16.85 -11.53 16.50
CA LEU A 336 -16.13 -10.92 15.37
C LEU A 336 -15.38 -9.63 15.76
N ILE A 337 -15.84 -8.92 16.80
CA ILE A 337 -15.20 -7.68 17.25
C ILE A 337 -14.04 -7.96 18.22
N ASN A 338 -14.16 -9.02 19.04
CA ASN A 338 -13.23 -9.32 20.13
C ASN A 338 -12.23 -10.46 19.83
N GLY A 339 -12.42 -11.20 18.74
CA GLY A 339 -11.42 -12.17 18.22
C GLY A 339 -10.26 -11.48 17.53
#